data_AF-A0A5B8A0Q5-F1
#
_entry.id   AF-A0A5B8A0Q5-F1
#
_cell.length_a   1.000
_cell.length_b   1.000
_cell.length_c   1.000
_cell.angle_alpha   90.00
_cell.angle_beta   90.00
_cell.angle_gamma   90.00
#
_symmetry.space_group_name_H-M   'P 1'
#
loop_
_entity.id
_entity.type
_entity.pdbx_description
1 polymer ?
#
loop_
_entity_poly.entity_id
_entity_poly.type
_entity_poly.pdbx_seq_one_letter_code
_entity_poly.pdbx_strand_id
1 'polypeptide(L)'
;MFENYGAFYNGYVQNFVSRGAGNGYLARAIMYQPGTVNGNNHMWQEVYDLTSPVITSGKYSLLPNYAQIHQTIGENSSESIFEIQFATSNDGYGPIMTGTTNNIFQNNRKIFGYGFNNPTQNLVNE
;
A
#
# COMPACT_ATOMS: atom_id res chain seq x y z
N MET A 1 -25.73 14.98 -10.32
CA MET A 1 -25.77 13.59 -9.82
C MET A 1 -24.32 13.13 -9.78
N PHE A 2 -23.70 13.12 -8.60
CA PHE A 2 -22.34 12.63 -8.46
C PHE A 2 -22.41 11.11 -8.31
N GLU A 3 -22.06 10.39 -9.37
CA GLU A 3 -21.90 8.95 -9.29
C GLU A 3 -20.64 8.63 -8.50
N ASN A 4 -20.87 7.85 -7.45
CA ASN A 4 -19.93 7.46 -6.42
C ASN A 4 -19.02 6.36 -7.00
N TYR A 5 -17.87 6.73 -7.56
CA TYR A 5 -16.83 5.78 -7.98
C TYR A 5 -16.02 5.25 -6.78
N GLY A 6 -16.72 4.77 -5.75
CA GLY A 6 -16.15 3.79 -4.84
C GLY A 6 -16.18 2.43 -5.55
N ALA A 7 -15.09 1.67 -5.48
CA ALA A 7 -15.07 0.28 -5.96
C ALA A 7 -16.11 -0.54 -5.17
N PHE A 8 -17.31 -0.69 -5.73
CA PHE A 8 -18.38 -1.52 -5.18
C PHE A 8 -18.32 -2.90 -5.85
N TYR A 9 -18.05 -3.94 -5.06
CA TYR A 9 -18.40 -5.31 -5.39
C TYR A 9 -19.37 -5.81 -4.31
N ASN A 10 -20.57 -6.27 -4.70
CA ASN A 10 -21.60 -6.80 -3.80
C ASN A 10 -22.15 -5.86 -2.70
N GLY A 11 -22.16 -4.54 -2.91
CA GLY A 11 -22.92 -3.62 -2.03
C GLY A 11 -22.35 -3.42 -0.63
N TYR A 12 -21.14 -3.90 -0.34
CA TYR A 12 -20.41 -3.61 0.89
C TYR A 12 -19.28 -2.61 0.61
N VAL A 13 -19.12 -1.63 1.49
CA VAL A 13 -17.99 -0.70 1.45
C VAL A 13 -16.75 -1.47 1.94
N GLN A 14 -15.87 -1.89 1.03
CA GLN A 14 -14.58 -2.56 1.37
C GLN A 14 -13.56 -1.61 2.04
N ASN A 15 -13.85 -0.30 2.13
CA ASN A 15 -12.84 0.76 2.24
C ASN A 15 -12.84 1.55 3.57
N PHE A 16 -13.29 0.96 4.68
CA PHE A 16 -13.07 1.57 6.00
C PHE A 16 -11.70 1.17 6.56
N VAL A 17 -10.97 2.13 7.15
CA VAL A 17 -9.70 1.85 7.83
C VAL A 17 -9.91 0.73 8.85
N SER A 18 -9.27 -0.42 8.62
CA SER A 18 -9.36 -1.57 9.51
C SER A 18 -8.56 -1.33 10.79
N ARG A 19 -8.93 -2.02 11.88
CA ARG A 19 -8.12 -2.00 13.11
C ARG A 19 -6.69 -2.49 12.85
N GLY A 20 -6.51 -3.44 11.92
CA GLY A 20 -5.19 -3.90 11.49
C GLY A 20 -4.37 -2.81 10.82
N ALA A 21 -4.99 -2.02 9.92
CA ALA A 21 -4.36 -0.85 9.31
C ALA A 21 -3.97 0.19 10.36
N GLY A 22 -4.89 0.55 11.27
CA GLY A 22 -4.61 1.50 12.35
C GLY A 22 -3.42 1.07 13.22
N ASN A 23 -3.42 -0.19 13.67
CA ASN A 23 -2.33 -0.75 14.46
C ASN A 23 -1.01 -0.80 13.68
N GLY A 24 -1.02 -1.23 12.42
CA GLY A 24 0.18 -1.32 11.59
C GLY A 24 0.84 0.04 11.36
N TYR A 25 0.06 1.07 11.04
CA TYR A 25 0.59 2.43 10.85
C TYR A 25 1.05 3.07 12.16
N LEU A 26 0.32 2.87 13.27
CA LEU A 26 0.76 3.35 14.58
C LEU A 26 2.08 2.68 15.01
N ALA A 27 2.18 1.36 14.84
CA ALA A 27 3.40 0.61 15.11
C ALA A 27 4.58 1.15 14.29
N ARG A 28 4.36 1.42 12.98
CA ARG A 28 5.38 2.03 12.12
C ARG A 28 5.80 3.42 12.62
N ALA A 29 4.85 4.27 13.00
CA ALA A 29 5.14 5.62 13.49
C ALA A 29 5.97 5.58 14.79
N ILE A 30 5.57 4.71 15.73
CA ILE A 30 6.27 4.50 16.99
C ILE A 30 7.67 3.92 16.75
N MET A 31 7.80 2.93 15.87
CA MET A 31 9.06 2.25 15.55
C MET A 31 10.18 3.19 15.09
N TYR A 32 9.86 4.32 14.44
CA TYR A 32 10.88 5.30 14.05
C TYR A 32 11.63 5.88 15.25
N GLN A 33 10.97 6.05 16.40
CA GLN A 33 11.57 6.70 17.57
C GLN A 33 12.67 5.86 18.25
N PRO A 34 12.44 4.59 18.67
CA PRO A 34 13.49 3.78 19.29
C PRO A 34 14.64 3.44 18.33
N GLY A 35 14.39 3.45 17.00
CA GLY A 35 15.43 3.25 15.98
C GLY A 35 16.20 4.52 15.60
N THR A 36 15.77 5.71 16.06
CA THR A 36 16.42 6.99 15.73
C THR A 36 16.51 7.91 16.96
N VAL A 37 15.77 9.02 17.01
CA VAL A 37 15.70 9.96 18.13
C VAL A 37 14.43 9.67 18.92
N ASN A 38 14.59 9.11 20.12
CA ASN A 38 13.49 8.65 20.96
C ASN A 38 13.03 9.69 21.97
N GLY A 39 12.46 10.81 21.50
CA GLY A 39 12.04 11.92 22.36
C GLY A 39 10.91 11.59 23.35
N ASN A 40 10.12 10.55 23.06
CA ASN A 40 9.01 10.11 23.91
C ASN A 40 9.27 8.77 24.63
N ASN A 41 10.51 8.27 24.63
CA ASN A 41 10.90 7.02 25.29
C ASN A 41 10.06 5.79 24.89
N HIS A 42 9.65 5.69 23.63
CA HIS A 42 8.97 4.50 23.11
C HIS A 42 9.87 3.27 23.16
N MET A 43 9.26 2.10 23.32
CA MET A 43 9.96 0.83 23.46
C MET A 43 9.58 -0.12 22.33
N TRP A 44 10.49 -1.00 21.95
CA TRP A 44 10.20 -2.07 20.98
C TRP A 44 9.02 -2.97 21.42
N GLN A 45 8.78 -3.08 22.73
CA GLN A 45 7.63 -3.81 23.27
C GLN A 45 6.29 -3.22 22.79
N GLU A 46 6.17 -1.90 22.70
CA GLU A 46 4.94 -1.25 22.23
C GLU A 46 4.65 -1.56 20.75
N VAL A 47 5.71 -1.61 19.93
CA VAL A 47 5.61 -2.04 18.53
C VAL A 47 5.16 -3.51 18.44
N TYR A 48 5.73 -4.38 19.26
CA TYR A 48 5.32 -5.78 19.36
C TYR A 48 3.86 -5.92 19.78
N ASP A 49 3.42 -5.18 20.78
CA ASP A 49 2.05 -5.24 21.31
C ASP A 49 1.01 -4.73 20.29
N LEU A 50 1.37 -3.73 19.48
CA LEU A 50 0.50 -3.22 18.41
C LEU A 50 0.41 -4.19 17.22
N THR A 51 1.51 -4.85 16.86
CA THR A 51 1.59 -5.74 15.70
C THR A 51 1.09 -7.16 15.99
N SER A 52 1.21 -7.64 17.24
CA SER A 52 0.78 -8.98 17.64
C SER A 52 -0.70 -9.27 17.33
N PRO A 53 -1.66 -8.36 17.59
CA PRO A 53 -3.04 -8.53 17.17
C PRO A 53 -3.23 -8.56 15.65
N VAL A 54 -2.40 -7.87 14.87
CA VAL A 54 -2.47 -7.91 13.40
C VAL A 54 -2.15 -9.33 12.92
N ILE A 55 -1.04 -9.89 13.42
CA ILE A 55 -0.57 -11.25 13.08
C ILE A 55 -1.54 -12.32 13.59
N THR A 56 -1.94 -12.25 14.86
CA THR A 56 -2.75 -13.30 15.51
C THR A 56 -4.24 -13.24 15.13
N SER A 57 -4.70 -12.17 14.49
CA SER A 57 -6.10 -12.04 14.05
C SER A 57 -6.53 -13.08 12.99
N GLY A 58 -5.58 -13.65 12.25
CA GLY A 58 -5.85 -14.51 11.09
C GLY A 58 -6.55 -13.79 9.93
N LYS A 59 -6.66 -12.45 9.98
CA LYS A 59 -7.31 -11.65 8.92
C LYS A 59 -6.42 -11.40 7.70
N TYR A 60 -5.11 -11.53 7.88
CA TYR A 60 -4.12 -11.30 6.86
C TYR A 60 -3.27 -12.54 6.65
N SER A 61 -2.86 -12.79 5.42
CA SER A 61 -1.95 -13.88 5.06
C SER A 61 -1.14 -13.51 3.82
N LEU A 62 0.12 -13.95 3.80
CA LEU A 62 1.00 -13.79 2.65
C LEU A 62 0.42 -14.49 1.42
N LEU A 63 0.49 -13.83 0.28
CA LEU A 63 0.20 -14.44 -1.00
C LEU A 63 1.29 -15.46 -1.35
N PRO A 64 0.92 -16.63 -1.90
CA PRO A 64 1.91 -17.63 -2.34
C PRO A 64 2.84 -17.12 -3.43
N ASN A 65 2.39 -16.14 -4.22
CA ASN A 65 3.15 -15.54 -5.31
C ASN A 65 3.33 -14.04 -5.07
N TYR A 66 4.55 -13.65 -4.70
CA TYR A 66 4.95 -12.27 -4.47
C TYR A 66 4.61 -11.32 -5.64
N ALA A 67 4.71 -11.80 -6.89
CA ALA A 67 4.46 -10.95 -8.05
C ALA A 67 3.00 -10.49 -8.14
N GLN A 68 2.05 -11.19 -7.50
CA GLN A 68 0.64 -10.81 -7.51
C GLN A 68 0.36 -9.54 -6.70
N ILE A 69 1.16 -9.25 -5.67
CA ILE A 69 1.02 -8.04 -4.81
C ILE A 69 1.04 -6.77 -5.65
N HIS A 70 1.84 -6.75 -6.74
CA HIS A 70 2.06 -5.58 -7.60
C HIS A 70 1.22 -5.59 -8.88
N GLN A 71 0.18 -6.44 -8.92
CA GLN A 71 -0.71 -6.58 -10.06
C GLN A 71 -2.16 -6.35 -9.63
N THR A 72 -3.03 -6.02 -10.58
CA THR A 72 -4.46 -5.81 -10.31
C THR A 72 -5.15 -7.03 -9.69
N ILE A 73 -4.66 -8.25 -9.97
CA ILE A 73 -5.15 -9.49 -9.33
C ILE A 73 -4.89 -9.55 -7.82
N GLY A 74 -3.92 -8.78 -7.31
CA GLY A 74 -3.59 -8.70 -5.89
C GLY A 74 -4.25 -7.55 -5.14
N GLU A 75 -5.06 -6.72 -5.81
CA GLU A 75 -5.79 -5.62 -5.17
C GLU A 75 -6.70 -6.14 -4.06
N ASN A 76 -6.64 -5.50 -2.89
CA ASN A 76 -7.40 -5.87 -1.69
C ASN A 76 -7.26 -7.36 -1.30
N SER A 77 -6.10 -7.96 -1.59
CA SER A 77 -5.80 -9.35 -1.26
C SER A 77 -5.64 -9.58 0.25
N SER A 78 -5.47 -10.84 0.65
CA SER A 78 -5.21 -11.21 2.04
C SER A 78 -3.92 -10.61 2.62
N GLU A 79 -2.97 -10.20 1.78
CA GLU A 79 -1.72 -9.56 2.23
C GLU A 79 -1.87 -8.04 2.35
N SER A 80 -2.97 -7.49 1.85
CA SER A 80 -3.26 -6.07 1.91
C SER A 80 -3.74 -5.63 3.29
N ILE A 81 -2.95 -4.78 3.96
CA ILE A 81 -3.35 -4.15 5.21
C ILE A 81 -4.09 -2.83 4.94
N PHE A 82 -3.62 -2.06 3.96
CA PHE A 82 -4.21 -0.82 3.49
C PHE A 82 -3.70 -0.49 2.08
N GLU A 83 -4.60 -0.03 1.21
CA GLU A 83 -4.28 0.36 -0.16
C GLU A 83 -4.94 1.69 -0.53
N ILE A 84 -4.22 2.52 -1.30
CA ILE A 84 -4.81 3.65 -2.00
C ILE A 84 -5.50 3.11 -3.25
N GLN A 85 -6.80 3.35 -3.37
CA GLN A 85 -7.58 2.88 -4.50
C GLN A 85 -7.40 3.84 -5.69
N PHE A 86 -6.78 3.33 -6.75
CA PHE A 86 -6.70 4.02 -8.04
C PHE A 86 -7.77 3.45 -8.97
N ALA A 87 -8.27 4.27 -9.89
CA ALA A 87 -9.24 3.84 -10.89
C ALA A 87 -8.91 4.44 -12.25
N THR A 88 -9.32 3.79 -13.33
CA THR A 88 -9.31 4.39 -14.66
C THR A 88 -10.53 5.29 -14.82
N SER A 89 -10.35 6.52 -15.30
CA SER A 89 -11.47 7.37 -15.75
C SER A 89 -11.41 7.54 -17.25
N ASN A 90 -12.57 7.54 -17.88
CA ASN A 90 -12.72 7.86 -19.30
C ASN A 90 -12.97 9.37 -19.53
N ASP A 91 -12.84 10.20 -18.49
CA ASP A 91 -12.92 11.65 -18.64
C ASP A 91 -11.78 12.15 -19.54
N GLY A 92 -12.15 12.77 -20.66
CA GLY A 92 -11.20 13.31 -21.65
C GLY A 92 -10.37 14.50 -21.16
N TYR A 93 -10.56 14.93 -19.91
CA TYR A 93 -9.78 15.97 -19.25
C TYR A 93 -9.01 15.37 -18.07
N GLY A 94 -7.75 15.00 -18.31
CA GLY A 94 -6.85 14.52 -17.25
C GLY A 94 -6.05 13.26 -17.63
N PRO A 95 -5.26 12.73 -16.69
CA PRO A 95 -4.54 11.48 -16.90
C PRO A 95 -5.50 10.28 -16.95
N ILE A 96 -5.22 9.33 -17.85
CA ILE A 96 -5.99 8.08 -18.07
C ILE A 96 -6.19 7.29 -16.76
N MET A 97 -5.20 7.36 -15.87
CA MET A 97 -5.29 6.85 -14.50
C MET A 97 -5.74 7.98 -13.56
N THR A 98 -6.91 7.81 -12.96
CA THR A 98 -7.41 8.74 -11.94
C THR A 98 -6.82 8.37 -10.58
N GLY A 99 -6.20 9.36 -9.94
CA GLY A 99 -5.58 9.24 -8.62
C GLY A 99 -4.04 9.21 -8.63
N THR A 100 -3.36 8.89 -9.75
CA THR A 100 -1.90 9.05 -9.84
C THR A 100 -1.39 9.15 -11.29
N THR A 101 -0.32 9.93 -11.48
CA THR A 101 0.48 10.00 -12.72
C THR A 101 1.86 9.33 -12.56
N ASN A 102 2.10 8.63 -11.44
CA ASN A 102 3.39 8.05 -11.12
C ASN A 102 3.88 7.05 -12.18
N ASN A 103 2.97 6.36 -12.86
CA ASN A 103 3.31 5.44 -13.95
C ASN A 103 4.12 6.13 -15.06
N ILE A 104 3.89 7.41 -15.35
CA ILE A 104 4.64 8.17 -16.36
C ILE A 104 6.11 8.32 -15.95
N PHE A 105 6.39 8.58 -14.68
CA PHE A 105 7.76 8.77 -14.19
C PHE A 105 8.49 7.45 -13.94
N GLN A 106 7.75 6.42 -13.50
CA GLN A 106 8.31 5.15 -13.04
C GLN A 106 8.43 4.08 -14.15
N ASN A 107 7.57 4.10 -15.18
CA ASN A 107 7.64 3.11 -16.25
C ASN A 107 8.90 3.27 -17.12
N ASN A 108 9.27 2.17 -17.77
CA ASN A 108 10.40 2.15 -18.69
C ASN A 108 10.10 2.91 -20.01
N ARG A 109 11.17 3.35 -20.67
CA ARG A 109 11.13 4.11 -21.93
C ARG A 109 10.63 3.33 -23.15
N LYS A 110 10.58 1.99 -23.08
CA LYS A 110 10.11 1.13 -24.18
C LYS A 110 8.58 1.02 -24.22
N ILE A 111 7.90 1.39 -23.15
CA ILE A 111 6.43 1.48 -23.07
C ILE A 111 6.02 2.96 -22.96
N PHE A 112 5.23 3.31 -21.96
CA PHE A 112 4.76 4.66 -21.67
C PHE A 112 5.34 5.17 -20.35
N GLY A 113 6.62 5.57 -20.37
CA GLY A 113 7.30 6.12 -19.19
C GLY A 113 8.63 6.82 -19.47
N TYR A 114 9.08 7.65 -18.53
CA TYR A 114 10.31 8.43 -18.63
C TYR A 114 11.56 7.69 -18.16
N GLY A 115 11.39 6.60 -17.40
CA GLY A 115 12.49 5.74 -16.93
C GLY A 115 13.40 6.40 -15.91
N PHE A 116 12.87 7.22 -14.99
CA PHE A 116 13.68 7.98 -14.04
C PHE A 116 14.21 7.10 -12.89
N ASN A 117 13.39 6.18 -12.37
CA ASN A 117 13.77 5.34 -11.24
C ASN A 117 14.28 3.98 -11.75
N ASN A 118 15.60 3.78 -11.73
CA ASN A 118 16.23 2.50 -12.09
C ASN A 118 16.97 1.93 -10.87
N PRO A 119 16.81 0.64 -10.54
CA PRO A 119 17.58 -0.02 -9.50
C PRO A 119 19.09 0.15 -9.71
N THR A 120 19.84 0.37 -8.63
CA THR A 120 21.30 0.45 -8.70
C THR A 120 21.90 -0.96 -8.81
N GLN A 121 23.12 -1.07 -9.33
CA GLN A 121 23.82 -2.36 -9.39
C GLN A 121 24.07 -2.96 -8.00
N ASN A 122 24.19 -2.13 -6.97
CA ASN A 122 24.35 -2.60 -5.60
C ASN A 122 23.14 -3.43 -5.17
N LEU A 123 21.91 -2.93 -5.39
CA LEU A 123 20.69 -3.68 -5.07
C LEU A 123 20.56 -4.99 -5.86
N VAL A 124 21.06 -5.03 -7.09
CA VAL A 124 21.06 -6.27 -7.91
C VAL A 124 22.05 -7.32 -7.36
N ASN A 125 23.10 -6.87 -6.70
CA ASN A 125 24.17 -7.71 -6.17
C ASN A 125 23.98 -8.09 -4.68
N GLU A 126 22.88 -7.67 -4.05
CA GLU A 126 22.54 -8.02 -2.66
C GLU A 126 22.27 -9.52 -2.47
#